data_AF-A0A955EMG3-F1
#
_entry.id   AF-A0A955EMG3-F1
#
_cell.length_a   1.000
_cell.length_b   1.000
_cell.length_c   1.000
_cell.angle_alpha   90.00
_cell.angle_beta   90.00
_cell.angle_gamma   90.00
#
_symmetry.space_group_name_H-M   'P 1'
#
loop_
_entity.id
_entity.type
_entity.pdbx_description
1 polymer ?
#
loop_
_entity_poly.entity_id
_entity_poly.type
_entity_poly.pdbx_seq_one_letter_code
_entity_poly.pdbx_strand_id
1 'polypeptide(L)'
;MLISPEAKSLVMDSVTGRFEAGGSRITRRVNAKIKCKKCSHEIPRSSKFCPNCGEKQLQISEVITENTVLENITLTPDSSLVTFATLRDLERTTSAKDVVGGSGTSNPSVSVSSALPTLRMAGIEDVMLIQDFPLTTAAIGFSRLRSGPPAWLNSFPATKTTGTKIPVYTNCITSEAWMVKLCGRQIIRWLQSNSLLSEDYLKDTNFSSEEEATIWLVHRLSSETKSDDDRLLYEWIYSLLHSYSHLTLQLLGINSGLDASSLGEMLLTEALSYIIYAGESDIGGLSATFNQGLGLVADDIPDFARVCKFDPSCQKDDSGVCVGCLYTSRGCVNFNNDLSRSFLYGGQIMQNELKQNIK
;
A
#
# COMPACT_ATOMS: atom_id res chain seq x y z
N MET A 1 -10.44 -17.11 -7.05
CA MET A 1 -11.04 -16.60 -8.30
C MET A 1 -9.89 -15.94 -9.04
N LEU A 2 -9.38 -16.57 -10.09
CA LEU A 2 -8.22 -16.08 -10.82
C LEU A 2 -8.63 -14.88 -11.69
N ILE A 3 -7.80 -13.84 -11.71
CA ILE A 3 -8.02 -12.63 -12.50
C ILE A 3 -7.72 -12.90 -13.99
N SER A 4 -8.52 -12.31 -14.90
CA SER A 4 -8.37 -12.52 -16.35
C SER A 4 -7.02 -11.97 -16.88
N PRO A 5 -6.45 -12.52 -17.97
CA PRO A 5 -5.17 -12.08 -18.51
C PRO A 5 -5.09 -10.58 -18.86
N GLU A 6 -6.16 -10.01 -19.43
CA GLU A 6 -6.25 -8.57 -19.68
C GLU A 6 -6.17 -7.74 -18.39
N ALA A 7 -6.87 -8.18 -17.34
CA ALA A 7 -6.82 -7.52 -16.05
C ALA A 7 -5.43 -7.67 -15.40
N LYS A 8 -4.73 -8.79 -15.61
CA LYS A 8 -3.32 -8.93 -15.21
C LYS A 8 -2.42 -7.91 -15.93
N SER A 9 -2.60 -7.73 -17.24
CA SER A 9 -1.85 -6.72 -18.00
C SER A 9 -2.11 -5.32 -17.47
N LEU A 10 -3.39 -4.96 -17.23
CA LEU A 10 -3.74 -3.65 -16.67
C LEU A 10 -3.16 -3.46 -15.26
N VAL A 11 -3.15 -4.49 -14.42
CA VAL A 11 -2.51 -4.41 -13.10
C VAL A 11 -1.02 -4.14 -13.25
N MET A 12 -0.32 -4.88 -14.12
CA MET A 12 1.11 -4.65 -14.36
C MET A 12 1.41 -3.29 -14.94
N ASP A 13 0.64 -2.85 -15.94
CA ASP A 13 0.81 -1.54 -16.55
C ASP A 13 0.56 -0.40 -15.53
N SER A 14 -0.35 -0.61 -14.58
CA SER A 14 -0.59 0.32 -13.47
C SER A 14 0.61 0.35 -12.51
N VAL A 15 1.13 -0.82 -12.14
CA VAL A 15 2.31 -0.95 -11.25
C VAL A 15 3.57 -0.38 -11.90
N THR A 16 3.76 -0.52 -13.21
CA THR A 16 4.91 0.06 -13.93
C THR A 16 4.70 1.51 -14.34
N GLY A 17 3.51 2.09 -14.12
CA GLY A 17 3.23 3.50 -14.40
C GLY A 17 3.06 3.83 -15.89
N ARG A 18 2.64 2.86 -16.72
CA ARG A 18 2.44 3.04 -18.17
C ARG A 18 1.22 3.90 -18.54
N PHE A 19 0.37 4.22 -17.57
CA PHE A 19 -0.73 5.16 -17.76
C PHE A 19 -0.96 6.05 -16.53
N GLU A 20 -1.57 7.19 -16.81
CA GLU A 20 -1.91 8.22 -15.83
C GLU A 20 -2.86 7.66 -14.76
N ALA A 21 -2.63 8.09 -13.52
CA ALA A 21 -3.55 7.85 -12.41
C ALA A 21 -4.91 8.52 -12.67
N GLY A 22 -5.97 7.95 -12.10
CA GLY A 22 -7.34 8.47 -12.26
C GLY A 22 -8.02 8.22 -13.60
N GLY A 23 -7.37 7.50 -14.52
CA GLY A 23 -7.92 7.21 -15.85
C GLY A 23 -9.14 6.28 -15.89
N SER A 24 -9.56 5.70 -14.77
CA SER A 24 -10.73 4.81 -14.65
C SER A 24 -10.75 3.65 -15.67
N ARG A 25 -9.59 3.12 -16.04
CA ARG A 25 -9.42 2.03 -17.03
C ARG A 25 -9.81 0.67 -16.47
N ILE A 26 -9.57 0.44 -15.18
CA ILE A 26 -9.85 -0.77 -14.42
C ILE A 26 -11.24 -0.65 -13.77
N THR A 27 -11.46 0.42 -13.01
CA THR A 27 -12.66 0.67 -12.21
C THR A 27 -13.92 0.77 -13.07
N ARG A 28 -13.87 1.40 -14.25
CA ARG A 28 -15.01 1.46 -15.18
C ARG A 28 -15.42 0.08 -15.71
N ARG A 29 -14.46 -0.83 -15.91
CA ARG A 29 -14.74 -2.21 -16.35
C ARG A 29 -15.38 -3.03 -15.21
N VAL A 30 -14.89 -2.85 -13.98
CA VAL A 30 -15.41 -3.54 -12.78
C VAL A 30 -16.81 -3.03 -12.40
N ASN A 31 -17.03 -1.73 -12.47
CA ASN A 31 -18.29 -1.07 -12.10
C ASN A 31 -19.37 -1.12 -13.21
N ALA A 32 -19.10 -1.80 -14.33
CA ALA A 32 -20.11 -2.05 -15.34
C ALA A 32 -21.34 -2.71 -14.71
N LYS A 33 -22.54 -2.17 -14.94
CA LYS A 33 -23.77 -2.71 -14.36
C LYS A 33 -24.35 -3.82 -15.25
N ILE A 34 -24.80 -4.89 -14.63
CA ILE A 34 -25.59 -5.96 -15.25
C ILE A 34 -26.94 -6.07 -14.55
N LYS A 35 -27.94 -6.66 -15.21
CA LYS A 35 -29.22 -6.97 -14.56
C LYS A 35 -29.12 -8.33 -13.86
N CYS A 36 -29.57 -8.39 -12.61
CA CYS A 36 -29.66 -9.63 -11.85
C CYS A 36 -30.51 -10.67 -12.63
N LYS A 37 -30.01 -11.90 -12.76
CA LYS A 37 -30.69 -12.98 -13.52
C LYS A 37 -32.11 -13.32 -13.03
N LYS A 38 -32.42 -13.04 -11.76
CA LYS A 38 -33.71 -13.36 -11.12
C LYS A 38 -34.65 -12.18 -10.95
N CYS A 39 -34.19 -11.08 -10.36
CA CYS A 39 -35.04 -9.93 -10.03
C CYS A 39 -34.85 -8.73 -10.95
N SER A 40 -33.97 -8.82 -11.96
CA SER A 40 -33.64 -7.76 -12.93
C SER A 40 -33.11 -6.45 -12.34
N HIS A 41 -32.87 -6.39 -11.02
CA HIS A 41 -32.23 -5.27 -10.35
C HIS A 41 -30.83 -5.02 -10.94
N GLU A 42 -30.47 -3.77 -11.15
CA GLU A 42 -29.12 -3.41 -11.59
C GLU A 42 -28.13 -3.70 -10.49
N ILE A 43 -27.10 -4.49 -10.82
CA ILE A 43 -26.05 -4.88 -9.90
C ILE A 43 -24.69 -4.69 -10.59
N PRO A 44 -23.61 -4.37 -9.87
CA PRO A 44 -22.27 -4.39 -10.44
C PRO A 44 -21.95 -5.75 -11.07
N ARG A 45 -21.27 -5.78 -12.22
CA ARG A 45 -20.88 -6.99 -12.98
C ARG A 45 -20.05 -7.95 -12.14
N SER A 46 -19.29 -7.44 -11.18
CA SER A 46 -18.48 -8.20 -10.22
C SER A 46 -19.29 -8.87 -9.10
N SER A 47 -20.59 -8.56 -8.94
CA SER A 47 -21.39 -9.02 -7.81
C SER A 47 -21.62 -10.53 -7.82
N LYS A 48 -21.06 -11.24 -6.83
CA LYS A 48 -21.31 -12.69 -6.63
C LYS A 48 -22.76 -12.97 -6.23
N PHE A 49 -23.38 -12.04 -5.51
CA PHE A 49 -24.76 -12.11 -5.03
C PHE A 49 -25.49 -10.82 -5.33
N CYS A 50 -26.77 -10.91 -5.67
CA CYS A 50 -27.61 -9.72 -5.82
C CYS A 50 -27.90 -9.12 -4.43
N PRO A 51 -27.59 -7.83 -4.17
CA PRO A 51 -27.87 -7.18 -2.89
C PRO A 51 -29.38 -7.07 -2.59
N ASN A 52 -30.22 -7.09 -3.62
CA ASN A 52 -31.68 -7.00 -3.45
C ASN A 52 -32.32 -8.35 -3.11
N CYS A 53 -32.03 -9.42 -3.88
CA CYS A 53 -32.72 -10.71 -3.73
C CYS A 53 -31.84 -11.87 -3.23
N GLY A 54 -30.55 -11.64 -2.97
CA GLY A 54 -29.61 -12.64 -2.48
C GLY A 54 -29.24 -13.73 -3.49
N GLU A 55 -29.74 -13.68 -4.72
CA GLU A 55 -29.50 -14.70 -5.74
C GLU A 55 -28.04 -14.70 -6.21
N LYS A 56 -27.43 -15.89 -6.31
CA LYS A 56 -26.06 -16.06 -6.81
C LYS A 56 -25.98 -15.79 -8.31
N GLN A 57 -25.08 -14.91 -8.73
CA GLN A 57 -24.89 -14.59 -10.15
C GLN A 57 -23.90 -15.55 -10.81
N LEU A 58 -24.09 -15.83 -12.11
CA LEU A 58 -23.15 -16.63 -12.89
C LEU A 58 -21.92 -15.77 -13.21
N GLN A 59 -20.73 -16.27 -12.90
CA GLN A 59 -19.50 -15.57 -13.26
C GLN A 59 -19.12 -15.93 -14.69
N ILE A 60 -19.00 -14.91 -15.54
CA ILE A 60 -18.33 -15.08 -16.82
C ILE A 60 -16.83 -15.07 -16.53
N SER A 61 -16.24 -16.24 -16.38
CA SER A 61 -14.80 -16.41 -16.51
C SER A 61 -14.46 -16.29 -17.99
N GLU A 62 -13.97 -15.12 -18.41
CA GLU A 62 -13.46 -14.93 -19.76
C GLU A 62 -12.16 -15.74 -19.91
N VAL A 63 -12.28 -16.83 -20.68
CA VAL A 63 -11.16 -17.61 -21.25
C VAL A 63 -10.84 -16.95 -22.59
N ILE A 64 -9.56 -16.64 -22.85
CA ILE A 64 -8.84 -16.59 -24.16
C ILE A 64 -7.42 -16.01 -23.93
N THR A 65 -6.54 -16.20 -24.92
CA THR A 65 -5.13 -16.62 -24.98
C THR A 65 -4.01 -15.58 -24.78
N GLU A 66 -2.90 -16.11 -24.26
CA GLU A 66 -1.45 -15.78 -24.37
C GLU A 66 -0.99 -14.30 -24.47
N ASN A 67 -0.24 -13.89 -23.43
CA ASN A 67 0.95 -13.05 -23.54
C ASN A 67 1.96 -13.44 -22.43
N THR A 68 3.20 -13.71 -22.85
CA THR A 68 4.22 -14.61 -22.27
C THR A 68 5.11 -14.02 -21.16
N VAL A 69 4.65 -13.04 -20.38
CA VAL A 69 5.46 -12.44 -19.27
C VAL A 69 4.82 -12.63 -17.88
N LEU A 70 3.58 -13.13 -17.83
CA LEU A 70 2.74 -13.13 -16.62
C LEU A 70 2.35 -14.54 -16.12
N GLU A 71 2.96 -15.59 -16.67
CA GLU A 71 2.54 -16.98 -16.44
C GLU A 71 2.67 -17.42 -14.97
N ASN A 72 3.58 -16.80 -14.20
CA ASN A 72 3.89 -17.21 -12.83
C ASN A 72 3.38 -16.26 -11.73
N ILE A 73 2.68 -15.17 -12.07
CA ILE A 73 2.10 -14.27 -11.08
C ILE A 73 0.64 -14.64 -10.82
N THR A 74 0.36 -15.14 -9.62
CA THR A 74 -1.01 -15.36 -9.18
C THR A 74 -1.58 -14.10 -8.56
N LEU A 75 -2.44 -13.43 -9.32
CA LEU A 75 -3.25 -12.34 -8.81
C LEU A 75 -4.53 -12.89 -8.19
N THR A 76 -4.65 -12.73 -6.88
CA THR A 76 -5.92 -12.83 -6.17
C THR A 76 -6.56 -11.44 -6.06
N PRO A 77 -7.89 -11.32 -5.96
CA PRO A 77 -8.54 -10.02 -5.79
C PRO A 77 -8.04 -9.21 -4.58
N ASP A 78 -7.52 -9.91 -3.57
CA ASP A 78 -7.04 -9.33 -2.32
C ASP A 78 -5.50 -9.12 -2.34
N SER A 79 -4.84 -9.32 -3.49
CA SER A 79 -3.39 -9.12 -3.59
C SER A 79 -3.01 -7.64 -3.58
N SER A 80 -1.81 -7.35 -3.11
CA SER A 80 -1.34 -5.96 -2.96
C SER A 80 -1.28 -5.26 -4.32
N LEU A 81 -0.93 -6.00 -5.38
CA LEU A 81 -0.91 -5.49 -6.75
C LEU A 81 -2.28 -5.05 -7.25
N VAL A 82 -3.33 -5.82 -6.94
CA VAL A 82 -4.70 -5.51 -7.37
C VAL A 82 -5.25 -4.32 -6.60
N THR A 83 -5.00 -4.26 -5.28
CA THR A 83 -5.35 -3.10 -4.46
C THR A 83 -4.65 -1.85 -4.96
N PHE A 84 -3.34 -1.90 -5.20
CA PHE A 84 -2.57 -0.79 -5.77
C PHE A 84 -3.18 -0.31 -7.09
N ALA A 85 -3.39 -1.24 -8.03
CA ALA A 85 -3.89 -0.90 -9.35
C ALA A 85 -5.30 -0.31 -9.32
N THR A 86 -6.17 -0.84 -8.45
CA THR A 86 -7.53 -0.34 -8.27
C THR A 86 -7.54 1.07 -7.70
N LEU A 87 -6.74 1.33 -6.66
CA LEU A 87 -6.66 2.63 -6.00
C LEU A 87 -6.00 3.69 -6.90
N ARG A 88 -4.95 3.32 -7.65
CA ARG A 88 -4.32 4.20 -8.65
C ARG A 88 -5.31 4.63 -9.74
N ASP A 89 -6.25 3.76 -10.07
CA ASP A 89 -7.22 3.96 -11.17
C ASP A 89 -8.52 4.67 -10.74
N LEU A 90 -8.74 4.92 -9.45
CA LEU A 90 -9.90 5.68 -8.97
C LEU A 90 -9.92 7.09 -9.57
N GLU A 91 -11.08 7.55 -10.05
CA GLU A 91 -11.27 8.81 -10.80
C GLU A 91 -10.65 10.04 -10.12
N ARG A 92 -10.64 10.07 -8.78
CA ARG A 92 -10.08 11.16 -7.98
C ARG A 92 -8.70 10.83 -7.37
N THR A 93 -7.91 10.05 -8.08
CA THR A 93 -6.51 9.80 -7.77
C THR A 93 -5.61 10.68 -8.64
N THR A 94 -4.73 11.45 -8.00
CA THR A 94 -3.76 12.33 -8.67
C THR A 94 -2.34 11.88 -8.35
N SER A 95 -1.51 11.65 -9.37
CA SER A 95 -0.08 11.35 -9.21
C SER A 95 0.77 12.62 -9.31
N ALA A 96 1.72 12.78 -8.40
CA ALA A 96 2.68 13.90 -8.43
C ALA A 96 3.51 13.89 -9.73
N LYS A 97 3.80 12.71 -10.28
CA LYS A 97 4.49 12.57 -11.58
C LYS A 97 3.64 13.01 -12.76
N ASP A 98 2.38 12.58 -12.80
CA ASP A 98 1.49 12.84 -13.93
C ASP A 98 1.16 14.34 -14.03
N VAL A 99 1.07 15.03 -12.88
CA VAL A 99 0.85 16.49 -12.80
C VAL A 99 1.94 17.30 -13.54
N VAL A 100 3.19 16.84 -13.53
CA VAL A 100 4.30 17.54 -14.22
C VAL A 100 4.38 17.17 -15.70
N GLY A 101 3.92 15.98 -16.08
CA GLY A 101 3.94 15.48 -17.45
C GLY A 101 2.73 15.91 -18.31
N GLY A 102 1.61 16.27 -17.69
CA GLY A 102 0.35 16.56 -18.39
C GLY A 102 0.22 18.00 -18.91
N SER A 103 -0.15 18.14 -20.19
CA SER A 103 -0.57 19.41 -20.84
C SER A 103 -2.01 19.86 -20.45
N GLY A 104 -2.54 19.40 -19.32
CA GLY A 104 -3.93 19.58 -18.87
C GLY A 104 -4.13 20.81 -17.99
N THR A 105 -5.35 21.37 -18.02
CA THR A 105 -5.80 22.71 -17.59
C THR A 105 -5.68 23.11 -16.10
N SER A 106 -4.99 22.32 -15.27
CA SER A 106 -4.64 22.72 -13.90
C SER A 106 -3.16 23.02 -13.85
N ASN A 107 -2.78 24.29 -13.68
CA ASN A 107 -1.39 24.64 -13.41
C ASN A 107 -0.89 23.75 -12.26
N PRO A 108 0.19 22.96 -12.46
CA PRO A 108 0.83 22.24 -11.38
C PRO A 108 1.05 23.22 -10.24
N SER A 109 0.67 22.86 -9.01
CA SER A 109 1.14 23.67 -7.90
C SER A 109 2.67 23.64 -7.97
N VAL A 110 3.28 24.82 -7.96
CA VAL A 110 4.75 24.97 -8.02
C VAL A 110 5.43 24.09 -6.96
N SER A 111 4.74 23.86 -5.83
CA SER A 111 5.17 22.97 -4.75
C SER A 111 5.33 21.50 -5.15
N VAL A 112 4.47 20.95 -6.02
CA VAL A 112 4.52 19.52 -6.36
C VAL A 112 5.68 19.25 -7.31
N SER A 113 5.86 20.10 -8.32
CA SER A 113 6.95 19.94 -9.29
C SER A 113 8.33 20.12 -8.66
N SER A 114 8.47 21.04 -7.70
CA SER A 114 9.73 21.25 -6.98
C SER A 114 10.09 20.10 -6.02
N ALA A 115 9.12 19.32 -5.54
CA ALA A 115 9.34 18.23 -4.60
C ALA A 115 9.88 16.94 -5.26
N LEU A 116 9.60 16.73 -6.54
CA LEU A 116 9.94 15.47 -7.24
C LEU A 116 11.44 15.11 -7.21
N PRO A 117 12.39 16.05 -7.41
CA PRO A 117 13.82 15.73 -7.29
C PRO A 117 14.20 15.23 -5.89
N THR A 118 13.70 15.88 -4.83
CA THR A 118 13.96 15.48 -3.44
C THR A 118 13.38 14.10 -3.13
N LEU A 119 12.13 13.85 -3.53
CA LEU A 119 11.50 12.54 -3.38
C LEU A 119 12.31 11.44 -4.07
N ARG A 120 12.80 11.69 -5.30
CA ARG A 120 13.65 10.73 -6.02
C ARG A 120 14.98 10.47 -5.32
N MET A 121 15.60 11.48 -4.72
CA MET A 121 16.82 11.28 -3.93
C MET A 121 16.57 10.43 -2.68
N ALA A 122 15.37 10.52 -2.12
CA ALA A 122 14.92 9.70 -0.99
C ALA A 122 14.39 8.31 -1.40
N GLY A 123 14.64 7.84 -2.63
CA GLY A 123 14.16 6.51 -3.05
C GLY A 123 12.67 6.42 -3.36
N ILE A 124 11.93 7.53 -3.34
CA ILE A 124 10.50 7.56 -3.65
C ILE A 124 10.31 7.76 -5.16
N GLU A 125 9.60 6.81 -5.77
CA GLU A 125 9.27 6.84 -7.19
C GLU A 125 8.07 7.75 -7.45
N ASP A 126 6.98 7.59 -6.72
CA ASP A 126 5.78 8.41 -6.92
C ASP A 126 5.02 8.61 -5.60
N VAL A 127 4.29 9.72 -5.51
CA VAL A 127 3.33 10.01 -4.44
C VAL A 127 2.00 10.32 -5.10
N MET A 128 0.96 9.59 -4.71
CA MET A 128 -0.39 9.75 -5.24
C MET A 128 -1.34 10.19 -4.13
N LEU A 129 -2.15 11.20 -4.40
CA LEU A 129 -3.28 11.58 -3.56
C LEU A 129 -4.54 10.87 -4.05
N ILE A 130 -5.18 10.10 -3.18
CA ILE A 130 -6.48 9.46 -3.41
C ILE A 130 -7.51 10.23 -2.58
N GLN A 131 -8.36 11.03 -3.21
CA GLN A 131 -9.33 11.85 -2.47
C GLN A 131 -10.58 11.10 -2.03
N ASP A 132 -10.92 10.02 -2.75
CA ASP A 132 -12.08 9.17 -2.44
C ASP A 132 -11.59 7.78 -1.97
N PHE A 133 -10.66 7.76 -1.01
CA PHE A 133 -10.12 6.52 -0.46
C PHE A 133 -11.25 5.77 0.28
N PRO A 134 -11.64 4.56 -0.17
CA PRO A 134 -12.76 3.84 0.40
C PRO A 134 -12.34 3.11 1.68
N LEU A 135 -12.91 3.49 2.82
CA LEU A 135 -12.68 2.84 4.10
C LEU A 135 -13.95 2.13 4.58
N THR A 136 -13.84 0.84 4.91
CA THR A 136 -14.93 0.08 5.51
C THR A 136 -14.47 -0.56 6.81
N THR A 137 -15.05 -0.13 7.92
CA THR A 137 -14.86 -0.74 9.24
C THR A 137 -15.98 -1.75 9.46
N ALA A 138 -15.63 -3.00 9.78
CA ALA A 138 -16.59 -4.07 10.03
C ALA A 138 -16.48 -4.60 11.46
N ALA A 139 -17.58 -4.57 12.21
CA ALA A 139 -17.70 -5.23 13.49
C ALA A 139 -18.32 -6.62 13.29
N ILE A 140 -17.50 -7.66 13.46
CA ILE A 140 -17.87 -9.07 13.25
C ILE A 140 -18.41 -9.75 14.53
N GLY A 141 -18.18 -9.16 15.70
CA GLY A 141 -18.58 -9.72 16.98
C GLY A 141 -18.06 -8.94 18.18
N PHE A 142 -18.13 -9.57 19.35
CA PHE A 142 -17.66 -9.02 20.62
C PHE A 142 -16.96 -10.10 21.44
N SER A 143 -15.92 -9.73 22.18
CA SER A 143 -15.40 -10.55 23.28
C SER A 143 -15.97 -10.07 24.61
N ARG A 144 -16.03 -10.94 25.62
CA ARG A 144 -16.38 -10.57 26.99
C ARG A 144 -15.14 -10.62 27.86
N LEU A 145 -15.01 -9.68 28.80
CA LEU A 145 -13.97 -9.58 29.83
C LEU A 145 -12.55 -9.24 29.34
N ARG A 146 -12.07 -9.81 28.23
CA ARG A 146 -10.68 -9.65 27.73
C ARG A 146 -10.66 -9.54 26.21
N SER A 147 -9.70 -8.80 25.66
CA SER A 147 -9.47 -8.67 24.20
C SER A 147 -8.34 -9.57 23.67
N GLY A 148 -7.57 -10.23 24.54
CA GLY A 148 -6.46 -11.12 24.17
C GLY A 148 -6.65 -12.57 24.65
N PRO A 149 -5.90 -13.54 24.08
CA PRO A 149 -5.99 -14.95 24.46
C PRO A 149 -5.84 -15.17 25.98
N PRO A 150 -6.66 -16.04 26.61
CA PRO A 150 -7.80 -16.76 26.03
C PRO A 150 -9.05 -15.86 25.99
N ALA A 151 -9.39 -15.33 24.81
CA ALA A 151 -10.64 -14.63 24.55
C ALA A 151 -11.35 -15.29 23.36
N TRP A 152 -12.65 -15.52 23.50
CA TRP A 152 -13.48 -16.04 22.41
C TRP A 152 -14.28 -14.91 21.78
N LEU A 153 -14.15 -14.78 20.46
CA LEU A 153 -14.97 -13.88 19.66
C LEU A 153 -16.38 -14.47 19.55
N ASN A 154 -17.37 -13.77 20.09
CA ASN A 154 -18.78 -14.13 19.95
C ASN A 154 -19.37 -13.32 18.80
N SER A 155 -20.05 -13.98 17.88
CA SER A 155 -20.81 -13.29 16.84
C SER A 155 -21.96 -12.48 17.43
N PHE A 156 -22.37 -11.43 16.74
CA PHE A 156 -23.59 -10.72 17.09
C PHE A 156 -24.81 -11.64 16.95
N PRO A 157 -25.80 -11.53 17.85
CA PRO A 157 -27.00 -12.35 17.77
C PRO A 157 -27.77 -12.05 16.49
N ALA A 158 -28.31 -13.10 15.87
CA ALA A 158 -29.20 -12.91 14.72
C ALA A 158 -30.45 -12.13 15.15
N THR A 159 -30.91 -11.26 14.27
CA THR A 159 -32.11 -10.44 14.48
C THR A 159 -33.26 -10.99 13.63
N LYS A 160 -34.50 -10.54 13.89
CA LYS A 160 -35.68 -10.95 13.10
C LYS A 160 -35.50 -10.72 11.60
N THR A 161 -34.73 -9.69 11.21
CA THR A 161 -34.43 -9.36 9.81
C THR A 161 -33.34 -10.23 9.20
N THR A 162 -32.35 -10.71 9.98
CA THR A 162 -31.28 -11.57 9.48
C THR A 162 -31.60 -13.06 9.52
N GLY A 163 -32.63 -13.46 10.26
CA GLY A 163 -33.07 -14.86 10.36
C GLY A 163 -32.02 -15.74 11.02
N THR A 164 -31.41 -16.66 10.26
CA THR A 164 -30.32 -17.54 10.72
C THR A 164 -28.92 -16.99 10.42
N LYS A 165 -28.81 -15.84 9.73
CA LYS A 165 -27.52 -15.26 9.35
C LYS A 165 -26.94 -14.40 10.47
N ILE A 166 -25.61 -14.45 10.60
CA ILE A 166 -24.83 -13.62 11.52
C ILE A 166 -24.76 -12.18 10.95
N PRO A 167 -25.25 -11.16 11.69
CA PRO A 167 -25.08 -9.78 11.27
C PRO A 167 -23.61 -9.33 11.42
N VAL A 168 -23.13 -8.61 10.41
CA VAL A 168 -21.87 -7.87 10.44
C VAL A 168 -22.24 -6.39 10.29
N TYR A 169 -21.90 -5.58 11.28
CA TYR A 169 -22.17 -4.15 11.22
C TYR A 169 -21.01 -3.47 10.50
N THR A 170 -21.32 -2.66 9.49
CA THR A 170 -20.31 -1.99 8.67
C THR A 170 -20.52 -0.48 8.72
N ASN A 171 -19.43 0.26 8.89
CA ASN A 171 -19.36 1.69 8.60
C ASN A 171 -18.51 1.87 7.34
N CYS A 172 -19.11 2.42 6.29
CA CYS A 172 -18.42 2.69 5.03
C CYS A 172 -18.30 4.20 4.88
N ILE A 173 -17.07 4.71 4.84
CA ILE A 173 -16.78 6.13 4.62
C ILE A 173 -15.82 6.29 3.45
N THR A 174 -15.78 7.49 2.89
CA THR A 174 -14.75 7.94 1.96
C THR A 174 -13.87 8.95 2.69
N SER A 175 -12.55 8.83 2.52
CA SER A 175 -11.55 9.65 3.18
C SER A 175 -10.42 9.98 2.20
N GLU A 176 -9.40 10.69 2.64
CA GLU A 176 -8.18 10.95 1.89
C GLU A 176 -7.06 9.96 2.22
N ALA A 177 -6.22 9.68 1.23
CA ALA A 177 -5.00 8.91 1.42
C ALA A 177 -3.85 9.36 0.53
N TRP A 178 -2.63 9.19 1.04
CA TRP A 178 -1.40 9.23 0.26
C TRP A 178 -0.95 7.80 -0.02
N MET A 179 -0.81 7.45 -1.29
CA MET A 179 -0.17 6.21 -1.71
C MET A 179 1.24 6.53 -2.23
N VAL A 180 2.26 6.04 -1.53
CA VAL A 180 3.66 6.26 -1.85
C VAL A 180 4.25 4.99 -2.43
N LYS A 181 4.89 5.11 -3.59
CA LYS A 181 5.60 4.01 -4.26
C LYS A 181 7.11 4.26 -4.19
N LEU A 182 7.86 3.26 -3.76
CA LEU A 182 9.33 3.31 -3.78
C LEU A 182 9.91 2.91 -5.15
N CYS A 183 11.11 3.40 -5.43
CA CYS A 183 11.85 3.12 -6.65
C CYS A 183 12.51 1.74 -6.58
N GLY A 184 12.07 0.83 -7.46
CA GLY A 184 12.57 -0.53 -7.58
C GLY A 184 14.08 -0.58 -7.82
N ARG A 185 14.64 0.29 -8.67
CA ARG A 185 16.10 0.35 -8.85
C ARG A 185 16.84 0.76 -7.59
N GLN A 186 16.28 1.68 -6.81
CA GLN A 186 16.93 2.10 -5.57
C GLN A 186 16.80 1.03 -4.49
N ILE A 187 15.69 0.31 -4.41
CA ILE A 187 15.55 -0.87 -3.57
C ILE A 187 16.60 -1.92 -3.93
N ILE A 188 16.77 -2.25 -5.21
CA ILE A 188 17.79 -3.20 -5.67
C ILE A 188 19.20 -2.74 -5.30
N ARG A 189 19.53 -1.47 -5.55
CA ARG A 189 20.84 -0.90 -5.17
C ARG A 189 21.06 -0.92 -3.66
N TRP A 190 20.02 -0.65 -2.88
CA TRP A 190 20.06 -0.71 -1.42
C TRP A 190 20.32 -2.15 -0.94
N LEU A 191 19.62 -3.14 -1.49
CA LEU A 191 19.82 -4.56 -1.19
C LEU A 191 21.25 -5.01 -1.56
N GLN A 192 21.76 -4.60 -2.73
CA GLN A 192 23.13 -4.89 -3.18
C GLN A 192 24.19 -4.26 -2.26
N SER A 193 24.03 -2.98 -1.92
CA SER A 193 24.98 -2.23 -1.08
C SER A 193 25.09 -2.80 0.33
N ASN A 194 24.02 -3.47 0.78
CA ASN A 194 23.90 -4.13 2.08
C ASN A 194 24.18 -5.63 2.05
N SER A 195 24.53 -6.19 0.89
CA SER A 195 24.80 -7.63 0.72
C SER A 195 23.63 -8.51 1.19
N LEU A 196 22.40 -8.06 0.94
CA LEU A 196 21.16 -8.74 1.33
C LEU A 196 20.61 -9.67 0.25
N LEU A 197 21.26 -9.72 -0.92
CA LEU A 197 20.91 -10.61 -2.04
C LEU A 197 21.82 -11.83 -2.06
N SER A 198 21.26 -12.98 -2.41
CA SER A 198 22.03 -14.18 -2.72
C SER A 198 22.86 -13.98 -4.00
N GLU A 199 23.92 -14.77 -4.17
CA GLU A 199 24.80 -14.68 -5.35
C GLU A 199 24.05 -14.91 -6.66
N ASP A 200 22.99 -15.72 -6.64
CA ASP A 200 22.16 -15.95 -7.83
C ASP A 200 21.34 -14.73 -8.20
N TYR A 201 20.78 -14.01 -7.22
CA TYR A 201 20.04 -12.78 -7.49
C TYR A 201 20.95 -11.63 -7.90
N LEU A 202 22.20 -11.59 -7.42
CA LEU A 202 23.16 -10.57 -7.84
C LEU A 202 23.45 -10.59 -9.35
N LYS A 203 23.43 -11.77 -9.98
CA LYS A 203 23.66 -11.91 -11.44
C LYS A 203 22.50 -11.33 -12.26
N ASP A 204 21.29 -11.42 -11.72
CA ASP A 204 20.05 -11.03 -12.40
C ASP A 204 19.61 -9.59 -12.12
N THR A 205 20.37 -8.81 -11.35
CA THR A 205 19.94 -7.50 -10.83
C THR A 205 20.60 -6.28 -11.48
N ASN A 206 21.18 -6.44 -12.67
CA ASN A 206 21.74 -5.34 -13.46
C ASN A 206 20.69 -4.75 -14.43
N PHE A 207 19.74 -3.99 -13.89
CA PHE A 207 18.63 -3.41 -14.66
C PHE A 207 18.97 -2.05 -15.27
N SER A 208 18.55 -1.83 -16.52
CA SER A 208 18.75 -0.57 -17.24
C SER A 208 17.63 0.44 -16.99
N SER A 209 16.42 -0.06 -16.69
CA SER A 209 15.23 0.76 -16.51
C SER A 209 14.56 0.53 -15.15
N GLU A 210 13.74 1.50 -14.72
CA GLU A 210 12.93 1.37 -13.51
C GLU A 210 11.88 0.28 -13.62
N GLU A 211 11.34 0.15 -14.83
CA GLU A 211 10.34 -0.83 -15.18
C GLU A 211 10.88 -2.26 -15.05
N GLU A 212 12.07 -2.54 -15.59
CA GLU A 212 12.72 -3.86 -15.45
C GLU A 212 12.91 -4.24 -13.98
N ALA A 213 13.43 -3.32 -13.16
CA ALA A 213 13.64 -3.56 -11.73
C ALA A 213 12.32 -3.80 -11.00
N THR A 214 11.27 -3.01 -11.32
CA THR A 214 9.94 -3.18 -10.74
C THR A 214 9.35 -4.54 -11.11
N ILE A 215 9.39 -4.94 -12.38
CA ILE A 215 8.86 -6.22 -12.85
C ILE A 215 9.56 -7.38 -12.15
N TRP A 216 10.89 -7.33 -12.04
CA TRP A 216 11.67 -8.38 -11.37
C TRP A 216 11.27 -8.52 -9.89
N LEU A 217 11.18 -7.41 -9.16
CA LEU A 217 10.76 -7.40 -7.75
C LEU A 217 9.33 -7.94 -7.58
N VAL A 218 8.38 -7.43 -8.37
CA VAL A 218 6.97 -7.84 -8.34
C VAL A 218 6.84 -9.35 -8.58
N HIS A 219 7.55 -9.89 -9.56
CA HIS A 219 7.52 -11.32 -9.88
C HIS A 219 7.99 -12.17 -8.71
N ARG A 220 9.05 -11.78 -8.02
CA ARG A 220 9.61 -12.51 -6.87
C ARG A 220 8.72 -12.41 -5.63
N LEU A 221 8.21 -11.21 -5.35
CA LEU A 221 7.38 -10.95 -4.17
C LEU A 221 6.00 -11.62 -4.24
N SER A 222 5.48 -11.82 -5.46
CA SER A 222 4.12 -12.32 -5.73
C SER A 222 4.07 -13.80 -6.13
N SER A 223 5.20 -14.51 -6.08
CA SER A 223 5.28 -15.94 -6.40
C SER A 223 4.52 -16.79 -5.37
N GLU A 224 3.75 -17.79 -5.82
CA GLU A 224 3.05 -18.73 -4.94
C GLU A 224 4.02 -19.65 -4.19
N THR A 225 5.06 -20.10 -4.87
CA THR A 225 6.15 -20.90 -4.28
C THR A 225 7.31 -19.98 -3.97
N LYS A 226 7.31 -19.41 -2.76
CA LYS A 226 8.43 -18.58 -2.30
C LYS A 226 9.60 -19.49 -1.97
N SER A 227 10.70 -19.34 -2.69
CA SER A 227 11.98 -19.86 -2.23
C SER A 227 12.36 -19.18 -0.90
N ASP A 228 13.31 -19.75 -0.15
CA ASP A 228 13.81 -19.10 1.07
C ASP A 228 14.38 -17.70 0.76
N ASP A 229 15.01 -17.53 -0.40
CA ASP A 229 15.51 -16.24 -0.88
C ASP A 229 14.35 -15.26 -1.17
N ASP A 230 13.26 -15.70 -1.82
CA ASP A 230 12.07 -14.86 -2.06
C ASP A 230 11.42 -14.43 -0.74
N ARG A 231 11.41 -15.32 0.26
CA ARG A 231 10.87 -15.02 1.60
C ARG A 231 11.72 -13.97 2.31
N LEU A 232 13.05 -14.14 2.32
CA LEU A 232 13.97 -13.16 2.91
C LEU A 232 13.88 -11.81 2.19
N LEU A 233 13.84 -11.82 0.85
CA LEU A 233 13.64 -10.62 0.05
C LEU A 233 12.34 -9.89 0.43
N TYR A 234 11.25 -10.64 0.62
CA TYR A 234 9.98 -10.08 1.08
C TYR A 234 10.11 -9.45 2.47
N GLU A 235 10.74 -10.14 3.44
CA GLU A 235 10.94 -9.63 4.80
C GLU A 235 11.76 -8.32 4.83
N TRP A 236 12.80 -8.23 3.98
CA TRP A 236 13.61 -7.02 3.85
C TRP A 236 12.81 -5.84 3.30
N ILE A 237 12.09 -6.07 2.19
CA ILE A 237 11.30 -5.02 1.54
C ILE A 237 10.12 -4.61 2.41
N TYR A 238 9.49 -5.56 3.09
CA TYR A 238 8.45 -5.29 4.08
C TYR A 238 8.95 -4.35 5.17
N SER A 239 10.09 -4.67 5.80
CA SER A 239 10.65 -3.86 6.90
C SER A 239 11.08 -2.47 6.44
N LEU A 240 11.60 -2.37 5.21
CA LEU A 240 11.93 -1.09 4.58
C LEU A 240 10.68 -0.24 4.35
N LEU A 241 9.64 -0.80 3.72
CA LEU A 241 8.38 -0.09 3.46
C LEU A 241 7.69 0.32 4.76
N HIS A 242 7.71 -0.55 5.77
CA HIS A 242 7.14 -0.29 7.08
C HIS A 242 7.89 0.83 7.84
N SER A 243 9.21 0.90 7.68
CA SER A 243 10.00 2.00 8.24
C SER A 243 9.67 3.32 7.53
N TYR A 244 9.54 3.30 6.19
CA TYR A 244 9.15 4.47 5.40
C TYR A 244 7.71 4.93 5.71
N SER A 245 6.78 4.01 5.90
CA SER A 245 5.39 4.34 6.19
C SER A 245 5.25 5.02 7.55
N HIS A 246 5.95 4.53 8.58
CA HIS A 246 5.99 5.18 9.88
C HIS A 246 6.64 6.56 9.82
N LEU A 247 7.75 6.70 9.07
CA LEU A 247 8.38 8.00 8.82
C LEU A 247 7.37 8.98 8.18
N THR A 248 6.73 8.56 7.10
CA THR A 248 5.76 9.37 6.36
C THR A 248 4.52 9.69 7.20
N LEU A 249 4.03 8.75 8.01
CA LEU A 249 2.90 8.97 8.91
C LEU A 249 3.20 10.07 9.94
N GLN A 250 4.39 10.05 10.56
CA GLN A 250 4.80 11.10 11.51
C GLN A 250 4.91 12.46 10.81
N LEU A 251 5.54 12.51 9.63
CA LEU A 251 5.66 13.73 8.84
C LEU A 251 4.29 14.28 8.42
N LEU A 252 3.35 13.42 8.02
CA LEU A 252 2.00 13.83 7.68
C LEU A 252 1.23 14.30 8.90
N GLY A 253 1.40 13.69 10.07
CA GLY A 253 0.79 14.20 11.31
C GLY A 253 1.23 15.65 11.61
N ILE A 254 2.51 15.96 11.39
CA ILE A 254 3.04 17.32 11.59
C ILE A 254 2.52 18.30 10.53
N ASN A 255 2.55 17.90 9.26
CA ASN A 255 2.31 18.81 8.14
C ASN A 255 0.82 18.96 7.76
N SER A 256 -0.03 17.97 8.05
CA SER A 256 -1.46 17.98 7.70
C SER A 256 -2.37 18.62 8.74
N GLY A 257 -1.84 18.90 9.94
CA GLY A 257 -2.63 19.35 11.09
C GLY A 257 -3.53 18.25 11.69
N LEU A 258 -3.42 17.02 11.21
CA LEU A 258 -4.08 15.85 11.79
C LEU A 258 -3.20 15.24 12.89
N ASP A 259 -3.81 14.70 13.93
CA ASP A 259 -3.04 13.93 14.90
C ASP A 259 -2.58 12.60 14.28
N ALA A 260 -1.33 12.20 14.53
CA ALA A 260 -0.76 10.97 14.00
C ALA A 260 -1.58 9.71 14.37
N SER A 261 -2.28 9.72 15.51
CA SER A 261 -3.16 8.61 15.91
C SER A 261 -4.47 8.52 15.12
N SER A 262 -4.79 9.56 14.36
CA SER A 262 -5.94 9.62 13.44
C SER A 262 -5.58 9.15 12.02
N LEU A 263 -4.30 8.86 11.76
CA LEU A 263 -3.83 8.29 10.51
C LEU A 263 -3.72 6.77 10.65
N GLY A 264 -4.07 6.07 9.57
CA GLY A 264 -3.89 4.64 9.41
C GLY A 264 -2.89 4.32 8.30
N GLU A 265 -2.37 3.10 8.33
CA GLU A 265 -1.41 2.57 7.37
C GLU A 265 -1.94 1.32 6.68
N MET A 266 -1.59 1.15 5.41
CA MET A 266 -1.71 -0.10 4.67
C MET A 266 -0.46 -0.37 3.83
N LEU A 267 0.21 -1.49 4.06
CA LEU A 267 1.38 -1.92 3.30
C LEU A 267 0.96 -2.74 2.08
N LEU A 268 1.53 -2.42 0.92
CA LEU A 268 1.35 -3.11 -0.35
C LEU A 268 2.71 -3.60 -0.87
N THR A 269 3.33 -4.53 -0.13
CA THR A 269 4.72 -4.97 -0.34
C THR A 269 4.99 -5.43 -1.77
N GLU A 270 4.07 -6.22 -2.35
CA GLU A 270 4.22 -6.73 -3.73
C GLU A 270 4.24 -5.59 -4.76
N ALA A 271 3.58 -4.47 -4.46
CA ALA A 271 3.53 -3.28 -5.30
C ALA A 271 4.62 -2.25 -4.94
N LEU A 272 5.55 -2.59 -4.04
CA LEU A 272 6.61 -1.70 -3.55
C LEU A 272 6.07 -0.39 -2.97
N SER A 273 4.89 -0.45 -2.37
CA SER A 273 4.12 0.73 -2.00
C SER A 273 3.53 0.62 -0.60
N TYR A 274 3.20 1.76 -0.02
CA TYR A 274 2.43 1.87 1.21
C TYR A 274 1.43 3.03 1.11
N ILE A 275 0.39 2.98 1.93
CA ILE A 275 -0.67 3.96 1.96
C ILE A 275 -0.82 4.50 3.37
N ILE A 276 -0.86 5.83 3.50
CA ILE A 276 -1.26 6.51 4.73
C ILE A 276 -2.62 7.17 4.47
N TYR A 277 -3.64 6.80 5.24
CA TYR A 277 -5.00 7.31 5.09
C TYR A 277 -5.49 8.01 6.35
N ALA A 278 -6.34 9.03 6.18
CA ALA A 278 -7.04 9.63 7.31
C ALA A 278 -8.19 8.71 7.77
N GLY A 279 -8.37 8.60 9.08
CA GLY A 279 -9.48 7.84 9.69
C GLY A 279 -10.84 8.53 9.53
N GLU A 280 -11.63 8.60 10.60
CA GLU A 280 -12.99 9.14 10.53
C GLU A 280 -13.06 10.68 10.45
N SER A 281 -11.93 11.39 10.63
CA SER A 281 -11.85 12.85 10.59
C SER A 281 -11.05 13.31 9.38
N ASP A 282 -11.71 13.44 8.23
CA ASP A 282 -11.12 14.02 7.04
C ASP A 282 -11.64 15.44 6.83
N ILE A 283 -10.74 16.42 6.99
CA ILE A 283 -11.00 17.86 6.83
C ILE A 283 -10.23 18.39 5.61
N GLY A 284 -9.70 17.51 4.74
CA GLY A 284 -8.89 17.91 3.59
C GLY A 284 -7.41 18.12 3.92
N GLY A 285 -6.94 17.64 5.08
CA GLY A 285 -5.58 17.87 5.56
C GLY A 285 -4.52 17.19 4.68
N LEU A 286 -4.78 15.98 4.21
CA LEU A 286 -3.87 15.25 3.33
C LEU A 286 -3.88 15.83 1.92
N SER A 287 -5.05 16.25 1.41
CA SER A 287 -5.14 17.00 0.14
C SER A 287 -4.39 18.33 0.20
N ALA A 288 -4.56 19.11 1.27
CA ALA A 288 -3.87 20.39 1.42
C ALA A 288 -2.35 20.18 1.47
N THR A 289 -1.90 19.21 2.27
CA THR A 289 -0.48 18.84 2.35
C THR A 289 0.05 18.40 0.99
N PHE A 290 -0.70 17.64 0.21
CA PHE A 290 -0.23 17.17 -1.10
C PHE A 290 -0.06 18.34 -2.08
N ASN A 291 -1.05 19.23 -2.13
CA ASN A 291 -1.06 20.32 -3.10
C ASN A 291 -0.09 21.46 -2.74
N GLN A 292 0.13 21.73 -1.44
CA GLN A 292 0.85 22.92 -0.98
C GLN A 292 2.08 22.61 -0.12
N GLY A 293 2.09 21.46 0.56
CA GLY A 293 3.11 21.07 1.53
C GLY A 293 3.99 19.88 1.13
N LEU A 294 3.82 19.33 -0.09
CA LEU A 294 4.56 18.14 -0.51
C LEU A 294 6.08 18.38 -0.51
N GLY A 295 6.51 19.60 -0.84
CA GLY A 295 7.93 19.99 -0.76
C GLY A 295 8.48 19.93 0.66
N LEU A 296 7.71 20.40 1.65
CA LEU A 296 8.11 20.34 3.06
C LEU A 296 8.26 18.90 3.53
N VAL A 297 7.28 18.05 3.21
CA VAL A 297 7.35 16.62 3.56
C VAL A 297 8.55 15.97 2.87
N ALA A 298 8.79 16.27 1.59
CA ALA A 298 9.91 15.71 0.84
C ALA A 298 11.27 16.12 1.42
N ASP A 299 11.43 17.39 1.80
CA ASP A 299 12.67 17.94 2.32
C ASP A 299 12.99 17.40 3.74
N ASP A 300 11.99 17.02 4.52
CA ASP A 300 12.19 16.47 5.87
C ASP A 300 12.55 14.97 5.89
N ILE A 301 12.18 14.19 4.87
CA ILE A 301 12.41 12.73 4.81
C ILE A 301 13.86 12.32 5.10
N PRO A 302 14.89 12.97 4.49
CA PRO A 302 16.29 12.55 4.68
C PRO A 302 16.79 12.70 6.12
N ASP A 303 16.18 13.53 6.96
CA ASP A 303 16.75 13.91 8.25
C ASP A 303 15.83 13.71 9.45
N PHE A 304 14.51 13.68 9.26
CA PHE A 304 13.51 13.70 10.34
C PHE A 304 13.76 12.66 11.44
N ALA A 305 13.98 11.40 11.07
CA ALA A 305 14.24 10.33 12.03
C ALA A 305 15.70 9.86 11.98
N ARG A 306 16.65 10.63 11.42
CA ARG A 306 18.05 10.21 11.34
C ARG A 306 18.68 10.03 12.72
N VAL A 307 18.39 10.94 13.64
CA VAL A 307 18.90 10.92 15.02
C VAL A 307 17.72 10.92 15.99
N CYS A 308 17.79 10.07 17.01
CA CYS A 308 16.79 10.01 18.07
C CYS A 308 17.31 10.74 19.31
N LYS A 309 16.43 11.48 19.98
CA LYS A 309 16.74 12.12 21.27
C LYS A 309 17.16 11.13 22.37
N PHE A 310 16.84 9.84 22.18
CA PHE A 310 17.20 8.76 23.10
C PHE A 310 18.42 7.95 22.63
N ASP A 311 19.14 8.41 21.61
CA ASP A 311 20.42 7.79 21.24
C ASP A 311 21.47 8.01 22.35
N PRO A 312 22.33 7.02 22.64
CA PRO A 312 22.54 5.77 21.91
C PRO A 312 21.63 4.59 22.33
N SER A 313 20.84 4.73 23.39
CA SER A 313 20.00 3.62 23.91
C SER A 313 18.98 3.15 22.88
N CYS A 314 18.32 4.07 22.19
CA CYS A 314 17.40 3.72 21.09
C CYS A 314 18.10 2.87 20.02
N GLN A 315 19.32 3.22 19.61
CA GLN A 315 20.07 2.45 18.61
C GLN A 315 20.59 1.10 19.12
N LYS A 316 21.04 1.02 20.37
CA LYS A 316 21.75 -0.15 20.92
C LYS A 316 20.83 -1.16 21.58
N ASP A 317 19.82 -0.67 22.28
CA ASP A 317 18.97 -1.46 23.17
C ASP A 317 17.60 -1.75 22.53
N ASP A 318 17.06 -0.80 21.75
CA ASP A 318 15.71 -0.86 21.14
C ASP A 318 15.75 -1.04 19.60
N SER A 319 16.77 -1.74 19.07
CA SER A 319 16.92 -2.08 17.63
C SER A 319 16.81 -0.89 16.65
N GLY A 320 17.03 0.34 17.13
CA GLY A 320 16.99 1.57 16.33
C GLY A 320 15.61 2.23 16.25
N VAL A 321 14.64 1.85 17.09
CA VAL A 321 13.26 2.36 17.00
C VAL A 321 12.62 2.55 18.39
N CYS A 322 11.97 3.71 18.63
CA CYS A 322 11.28 3.97 19.90
C CYS A 322 10.20 5.06 19.77
N VAL A 323 9.53 5.38 20.90
CA VAL A 323 8.54 6.48 21.06
C VAL A 323 9.08 7.87 20.69
N GLY A 324 10.40 8.05 20.66
CA GLY A 324 11.04 9.30 20.31
C GLY A 324 11.31 9.49 18.81
N CYS A 325 11.07 8.48 17.97
CA CYS A 325 11.30 8.56 16.52
C CYS A 325 10.13 8.01 15.70
N LEU A 326 10.10 6.70 15.44
CA LEU A 326 9.19 6.09 14.46
C LEU A 326 8.00 5.35 15.08
N TYR A 327 7.90 5.22 16.41
CA TYR A 327 6.74 4.52 16.99
C TYR A 327 5.45 5.29 16.74
N THR A 328 4.42 4.54 16.34
CA THR A 328 3.05 5.02 16.22
C THR A 328 2.23 4.48 17.39
N SER A 329 1.19 5.21 17.80
CA SER A 329 0.33 4.81 18.92
C SER A 329 -0.79 3.86 18.47
N ARG A 330 -1.25 3.99 17.22
CA ARG A 330 -2.27 3.19 16.53
C ARG A 330 -2.07 3.35 15.00
N GLY A 331 -2.93 2.70 14.21
CA GLY A 331 -2.98 2.90 12.75
C GLY A 331 -2.16 1.91 11.94
N CYS A 332 -1.15 1.26 12.53
CA CYS A 332 -0.38 0.19 11.90
C CYS A 332 -0.87 -1.21 12.33
N VAL A 333 -0.97 -2.13 11.36
CA VAL A 333 -1.40 -3.53 11.56
C VAL A 333 -0.34 -4.36 12.30
N ASN A 334 0.93 -4.26 11.91
CA ASN A 334 2.04 -4.94 12.59
C ASN A 334 2.59 -4.14 13.79
N PHE A 335 1.96 -3.00 14.07
CA PHE A 335 2.36 -2.04 15.09
C PHE A 335 3.84 -1.70 15.01
N ASN A 336 4.51 -1.50 16.14
CA ASN A 336 5.91 -1.08 16.17
C ASN A 336 6.92 -2.24 16.01
N ASN A 337 6.55 -3.31 15.31
CA ASN A 337 7.40 -4.48 15.04
C ASN A 337 7.98 -4.46 13.62
N ASP A 338 9.13 -5.10 13.41
CA ASP A 338 9.74 -5.25 12.08
C ASP A 338 9.96 -3.92 11.33
N LEU A 339 10.40 -2.88 12.06
CA LEU A 339 10.81 -1.61 11.50
C LEU A 339 12.03 -1.05 12.25
N SER A 340 12.80 -0.19 11.59
CA SER A 340 13.99 0.42 12.19
C SER A 340 14.45 1.64 11.38
N ARG A 341 14.96 2.66 12.07
CA ARG A 341 15.66 3.78 11.43
C ARG A 341 16.85 3.32 10.58
N SER A 342 17.48 2.21 10.95
CA SER A 342 18.63 1.66 10.24
C SER A 342 18.28 1.27 8.79
N PHE A 343 17.03 0.89 8.50
CA PHE A 343 16.58 0.64 7.12
C PHE A 343 16.56 1.91 6.26
N LEU A 344 16.40 3.08 6.88
CA LEU A 344 16.26 4.38 6.20
C LEU A 344 17.59 5.13 6.10
N TYR A 345 18.40 5.08 7.17
CA TYR A 345 19.57 5.94 7.33
C TYR A 345 20.88 5.18 7.55
N GLY A 346 20.84 3.85 7.48
CA GLY A 346 21.96 3.00 7.86
C GLY A 346 22.09 2.84 9.37
N GLY A 347 22.79 1.81 9.81
CA GLY A 347 22.97 1.46 11.21
C GLY A 347 22.87 -0.04 11.46
N GLN A 348 22.91 -0.41 12.72
CA GLN A 348 22.79 -1.81 13.11
C GLN A 348 21.31 -2.20 13.19
N ILE A 349 20.95 -3.34 12.62
CA ILE A 349 19.66 -4.00 12.80
C ILE A 349 19.84 -5.30 13.59
N MET A 350 18.82 -5.62 14.39
CA MET A 350 18.67 -6.94 14.99
C MET A 350 17.41 -7.57 14.39
N GLN A 351 17.60 -8.56 13.53
CA GLN A 351 16.48 -9.29 12.91
C GLN A 351 16.73 -10.79 13.11
N ASN A 352 15.74 -11.54 13.61
CA ASN A 352 15.85 -12.97 13.88
C ASN A 352 17.10 -13.35 14.71
N GLU A 353 17.41 -12.57 15.76
CA GLU A 353 18.60 -12.72 16.62
C GLU A 353 19.97 -12.51 15.92
N LEU A 354 19.99 -12.19 14.61
CA LEU A 354 21.19 -11.89 13.85
C LEU A 354 21.45 -10.37 13.81
N LYS A 355 22.69 -9.99 14.08
CA LYS A 355 23.19 -8.62 13.95
C LYS A 355 23.63 -8.39 12.51
N GLN A 356 22.95 -7.49 11.80
CA GLN A 356 23.39 -7.01 10.49
C GLN A 356 23.63 -5.50 10.52
N ASN A 357 24.59 -5.03 9.73
CA ASN A 357 24.85 -3.60 9.59
C ASN A 357 24.34 -3.16 8.22
N ILE A 358 23.33 -2.30 8.24
CA ILE A 358 22.82 -1.59 7.06
C ILE A 358 23.66 -0.33 6.87
N LYS A 359 23.97 0.01 5.62
CA LYS A 359 24.75 1.16 5.18
C LYS A 359 23.87 2.15 4.45
#